data_AF-A0A8H5EBM2-F1
#
_entry.id   AF-A0A8H5EBM2-F1
#
_cell.length_a   1.000
_cell.length_b   1.000
_cell.length_c   1.000
_cell.angle_alpha   90.00
_cell.angle_beta   90.00
_cell.angle_gamma   90.00
#
_symmetry.space_group_name_H-M   'P 1'
#
loop_
_entity.id
_entity.type
_entity.pdbx_description
1 polymer ?
#
loop_
_entity_poly.entity_id
_entity_poly.type
_entity_poly.pdbx_seq_one_letter_code
_entity_poly.pdbx_strand_id
1 'polypeptide(L)'
;MMSIRSLLLSSLLIGAVQAKDSKDLSKHNCCLHIKDASDAWWMTNPDVTKDVCTKYYKDVAQFDSKTGTCDERKNGTIKDADWKSKCKAYGTWLGWADDRVGAGHDATCYPIDA
;
A
#
# COMPACT_ATOMS: atom_id res chain seq x y z
N MET A 1 -4.03 45.84 47.39
CA MET A 1 -4.50 44.44 47.28
C MET A 1 -6.00 44.47 47.01
N MET A 2 -6.42 44.09 45.80
CA MET A 2 -7.81 43.80 45.49
C MET A 2 -7.84 42.73 44.40
N SER A 3 -8.54 41.66 44.72
CA SER A 3 -8.63 40.38 44.03
C SER A 3 -9.76 40.43 43.01
N ILE A 4 -9.53 40.06 41.75
CA ILE A 4 -10.55 39.52 40.84
C ILE A 4 -9.92 38.46 39.91
N ARG A 5 -10.18 37.21 40.33
CA ARG A 5 -10.74 36.07 39.58
C ARG A 5 -10.03 35.55 38.32
N SER A 6 -9.59 34.30 38.47
CA SER A 6 -9.30 33.29 37.44
C SER A 6 -10.28 33.31 36.27
N LEU A 7 -9.72 33.30 35.05
CA LEU A 7 -10.40 32.82 33.85
C LEU A 7 -9.92 31.38 33.58
N LEU A 8 -10.61 30.44 34.22
CA LEU A 8 -10.67 29.06 33.76
C LEU A 8 -11.61 29.07 32.55
N LEU A 9 -11.08 28.94 31.33
CA LEU A 9 -11.88 28.47 30.19
C LEU A 9 -11.69 26.96 30.06
N SER A 10 -12.54 26.25 30.80
CA SER A 10 -12.83 24.85 30.58
C SER A 10 -13.72 24.69 29.35
N SER A 11 -13.37 23.70 28.54
CA SER A 11 -14.27 22.80 27.81
C SER A 11 -15.18 23.41 26.74
N LEU A 12 -14.78 23.28 25.47
CA LEU A 12 -15.69 22.69 24.49
C LEU A 12 -14.91 21.85 23.48
N LEU A 13 -15.15 20.54 23.60
CA LEU A 13 -14.80 19.52 22.63
C LEU A 13 -15.37 19.94 21.27
N ILE A 14 -14.51 20.27 20.32
CA ILE A 14 -14.89 20.30 18.91
C ILE A 14 -14.07 19.23 18.22
N GLY A 15 -14.78 18.18 17.82
CA GLY A 15 -14.28 17.19 16.91
C GLY A 15 -13.36 16.18 17.58
N ALA A 16 -13.94 15.26 18.34
CA ALA A 16 -13.68 13.88 17.96
C ALA A 16 -14.12 13.74 16.49
N VAL A 17 -13.25 14.14 15.55
CA VAL A 17 -13.19 13.45 14.27
C VAL A 17 -12.96 12.03 14.73
N GLN A 18 -14.05 11.27 14.75
CA GLN A 18 -13.96 9.84 14.63
C GLN A 18 -13.18 9.68 13.33
N ALA A 19 -11.85 9.64 13.45
CA ALA A 19 -11.01 8.91 12.54
C ALA A 19 -11.64 7.54 12.64
N LYS A 20 -12.58 7.30 11.72
CA LYS A 20 -13.12 6.00 11.41
C LYS A 20 -11.90 5.13 11.50
N ASP A 21 -11.88 4.16 12.42
CA ASP A 21 -10.86 3.14 12.49
C ASP A 21 -10.88 2.43 11.13
N SER A 22 -10.31 3.09 10.13
CA SER A 22 -9.79 2.53 8.92
C SER A 22 -8.63 1.75 9.48
N LYS A 23 -8.92 0.55 9.99
CA LYS A 23 -7.92 -0.49 10.13
C LYS A 23 -7.10 -0.36 8.88
N ASP A 24 -5.83 0.02 9.00
CA ASP A 24 -4.97 0.23 7.85
C ASP A 24 -5.04 -1.06 7.04
N LEU A 25 -5.83 -1.03 5.96
CA LEU A 25 -6.06 -2.19 5.13
C LEU A 25 -4.75 -2.35 4.37
N SER A 26 -4.12 -3.52 4.47
CA SER A 26 -2.87 -3.76 3.76
C SER A 26 -3.08 -3.49 2.27
N LYS A 27 -2.23 -2.62 1.73
CA LYS A 27 -2.28 -2.16 0.34
C LYS A 27 -1.07 -2.70 -0.38
N HIS A 28 -1.28 -3.58 -1.34
CA HIS A 28 -0.18 -4.26 -2.03
C HIS A 28 0.06 -3.63 -3.40
N ASN A 29 1.31 -3.58 -3.85
CA ASN A 29 1.67 -3.19 -5.22
C ASN A 29 2.75 -4.11 -5.81
N CYS A 30 2.71 -4.31 -7.12
CA CYS A 30 3.79 -4.96 -7.84
C CYS A 30 4.85 -3.91 -8.22
N CYS A 31 6.12 -4.34 -8.24
CA CYS A 31 7.26 -3.47 -8.48
C CYS A 31 8.11 -3.97 -9.64
N LEU A 32 8.77 -3.05 -10.34
CA LEU A 32 9.69 -3.34 -11.44
C LEU A 32 11.05 -2.68 -11.17
N HIS A 33 12.12 -3.43 -11.38
CA HIS A 33 13.49 -2.95 -11.24
C HIS A 33 14.00 -2.31 -12.56
N ILE A 34 14.47 -1.07 -12.47
CA ILE A 34 15.05 -0.33 -13.59
C ILE A 34 16.57 -0.49 -13.58
N LYS A 35 17.10 -1.19 -14.58
CA LYS A 35 18.49 -1.68 -14.63
C LYS A 35 19.54 -0.59 -14.91
N ASP A 36 19.13 0.56 -15.45
CA ASP A 36 20.03 1.63 -15.92
C ASP A 36 19.91 2.92 -15.09
N ALA A 37 19.20 2.89 -13.96
CA ALA A 37 19.23 3.99 -13.01
C ALA A 37 20.51 3.86 -12.16
N SER A 38 21.24 4.97 -11.97
CA SER A 38 22.52 5.02 -11.21
C SER A 38 22.41 4.48 -9.78
N ASP A 39 21.19 4.49 -9.28
CA ASP A 39 20.76 3.84 -8.06
C ASP A 39 19.71 2.80 -8.51
N ALA A 40 19.85 1.54 -8.10
CA ALA A 40 18.89 0.47 -8.38
C ALA A 40 17.47 0.84 -7.88
N TRP A 41 16.65 1.49 -8.73
CA TRP A 41 15.33 1.98 -8.33
C TRP A 41 14.27 0.96 -8.68
N TRP A 42 13.55 0.53 -7.65
CA TRP A 42 12.31 -0.21 -7.78
C TRP A 42 11.16 0.80 -7.92
N MET A 43 10.36 0.65 -8.97
CA MET A 43 9.18 1.49 -9.19
C MET A 43 7.91 0.67 -9.14
N THR A 44 6.84 1.26 -8.62
CA THR A 44 5.52 0.63 -8.65
C THR A 44 5.05 0.48 -10.09
N ASN A 45 4.30 -0.58 -10.37
CA ASN A 45 3.66 -0.78 -11.66
C ASN A 45 2.14 -0.97 -11.48
N PRO A 46 1.37 0.13 -11.52
CA PRO A 46 -0.07 0.09 -11.27
C PRO A 46 -0.86 -0.81 -12.22
N ASP A 47 -0.46 -0.94 -13.48
CA ASP A 47 -1.14 -1.81 -14.45
C ASP A 47 -0.98 -3.27 -14.07
N VAL A 48 0.25 -3.69 -13.72
CA VAL A 48 0.48 -5.06 -13.23
C VAL A 48 -0.18 -5.28 -11.88
N THR A 49 -0.15 -4.29 -10.97
CA THR A 49 -0.88 -4.37 -9.69
C THR A 49 -2.37 -4.61 -9.93
N LYS A 50 -2.99 -3.86 -10.85
CA LYS A 50 -4.41 -4.01 -11.21
C LYS A 50 -4.72 -5.40 -11.73
N ASP A 51 -3.90 -5.91 -12.65
CA ASP A 51 -4.12 -7.21 -13.26
C ASP A 51 -3.94 -8.35 -12.26
N VAL A 52 -2.90 -8.30 -11.42
CA VAL A 52 -2.68 -9.26 -10.34
C VAL A 52 -3.83 -9.22 -9.34
N CYS A 53 -4.23 -8.03 -8.90
CA CYS A 53 -5.34 -7.83 -7.96
C CYS A 53 -6.65 -8.43 -8.50
N THR A 54 -6.98 -8.13 -9.75
CA THR A 54 -8.22 -8.58 -10.39
C THR A 54 -8.21 -10.08 -10.71
N LYS A 55 -7.06 -10.63 -11.12
CA LYS A 55 -6.96 -12.02 -11.54
C LYS A 55 -6.91 -13.00 -10.36
N TYR A 56 -6.22 -12.63 -9.28
CA TYR A 56 -5.95 -13.55 -8.17
C TYR A 56 -6.70 -13.21 -6.87
N TYR A 57 -7.11 -11.96 -6.68
CA TYR A 57 -7.59 -11.48 -5.37
C TYR A 57 -8.92 -10.72 -5.41
N LYS A 58 -9.67 -10.76 -6.51
CA LYS A 58 -10.96 -10.04 -6.69
C LYS A 58 -11.99 -10.25 -5.56
N ASP A 59 -11.92 -11.40 -4.89
CA ASP A 59 -12.88 -11.78 -3.84
C ASP A 59 -12.49 -11.22 -2.48
N VAL A 60 -11.20 -10.89 -2.28
CA VAL A 60 -10.63 -10.49 -0.98
C VAL A 60 -9.99 -9.10 -0.98
N ALA A 61 -9.78 -8.50 -2.15
CA ALA A 61 -9.18 -7.18 -2.32
C ALA A 61 -9.81 -6.44 -3.50
N GLN A 62 -9.50 -5.15 -3.61
CA GLN A 62 -9.94 -4.28 -4.69
C GLN A 62 -8.81 -3.35 -5.11
N PHE A 63 -8.65 -3.16 -6.42
CA PHE A 63 -7.70 -2.18 -6.93
C PHE A 63 -8.18 -0.74 -6.68
N ASP A 64 -7.36 0.08 -6.04
CA ASP A 64 -7.53 1.52 -5.96
C ASP A 64 -6.68 2.21 -7.04
N SER A 65 -7.37 2.78 -8.04
CA SER A 65 -6.72 3.49 -9.14
C SER A 65 -6.06 4.81 -8.73
N LYS A 66 -6.40 5.37 -7.56
CA LYS A 66 -5.82 6.64 -7.10
C LYS A 66 -4.40 6.43 -6.55
N THR A 67 -4.19 5.36 -5.82
CA THR A 67 -2.91 4.98 -5.21
C THR A 67 -2.13 3.99 -6.07
N GLY A 68 -2.79 3.30 -7.00
CA GLY A 68 -2.18 2.23 -7.79
C GLY A 68 -1.92 0.96 -6.99
N THR A 69 -2.70 0.73 -5.92
CA THR A 69 -2.55 -0.39 -4.98
C THR A 69 -3.73 -1.36 -5.05
N CYS A 70 -3.51 -2.58 -4.57
CA CYS A 70 -4.52 -3.59 -4.31
C CYS A 70 -4.83 -3.61 -2.83
N ASP A 71 -6.00 -3.10 -2.46
CA ASP A 71 -6.38 -2.84 -1.09
C ASP A 71 -7.21 -4.02 -0.58
N GLU A 72 -6.74 -4.65 0.49
CA GLU A 72 -7.47 -5.76 1.10
C GLU A 72 -8.81 -5.30 1.67
N ARG A 73 -9.88 -6.07 1.47
CA ARG A 73 -11.17 -5.82 2.14
C ARG A 73 -11.11 -6.11 3.64
N LYS A 74 -10.15 -6.94 4.05
CA LYS A 74 -9.88 -7.31 5.44
C LYS A 74 -8.39 -7.54 5.59
N ASN A 75 -7.76 -6.81 6.52
CA ASN A 75 -6.32 -6.87 6.76
C ASN A 75 -5.81 -8.29 7.08
N GLY A 76 -4.68 -8.67 6.49
CA GLY A 76 -4.01 -9.96 6.59
C GLY A 76 -4.58 -11.06 5.69
N THR A 77 -5.39 -10.73 4.68
CA THR A 77 -5.97 -11.74 3.78
C THR A 77 -5.00 -12.18 2.69
N ILE A 78 -4.13 -11.28 2.23
CA ILE A 78 -3.08 -11.57 1.25
C ILE A 78 -1.75 -11.66 2.00
N LYS A 79 -1.03 -12.76 1.77
CA LYS A 79 0.32 -12.92 2.33
C LYS A 79 1.33 -12.31 1.37
N ASP A 80 2.28 -11.54 1.87
CA ASP A 80 3.33 -10.88 1.08
C ASP A 80 4.08 -11.85 0.15
N ALA A 81 4.40 -13.05 0.63
CA ALA A 81 5.08 -14.06 -0.17
C ALA A 81 4.22 -14.57 -1.35
N ASP A 82 2.91 -14.70 -1.15
CA ASP A 82 1.98 -15.10 -2.22
C ASP A 82 1.80 -13.95 -3.22
N TRP A 83 1.57 -12.72 -2.73
CA TRP A 83 1.47 -11.53 -3.58
C TRP A 83 2.71 -11.37 -4.46
N LYS A 84 3.90 -11.42 -3.86
CA LYS A 84 5.19 -11.38 -4.55
C LYS A 84 5.29 -12.47 -5.62
N SER A 85 4.88 -13.70 -5.31
CA SER A 85 4.85 -14.80 -6.27
C SER A 85 3.90 -14.52 -7.44
N LYS A 86 2.73 -13.92 -7.22
CA LYS A 86 1.80 -13.55 -8.30
C LYS A 86 2.32 -12.41 -9.16
N CYS A 87 2.96 -11.39 -8.58
CA CYS A 87 3.62 -10.34 -9.34
C CYS A 87 4.69 -10.94 -10.26
N LYS A 88 5.57 -11.80 -9.72
CA LYS A 88 6.62 -12.50 -10.50
C LYS A 88 6.05 -13.36 -11.63
N ALA A 89 5.04 -14.17 -11.33
CA ALA A 89 4.39 -15.02 -12.33
C ALA A 89 3.78 -14.19 -13.47
N TYR A 90 3.13 -13.06 -13.14
CA TYR A 90 2.54 -12.18 -14.15
C TYR A 90 3.60 -11.42 -14.95
N GLY A 91 4.61 -10.86 -14.29
CA GLY A 91 5.72 -10.18 -14.97
C GLY A 91 6.50 -11.11 -15.90
N THR A 92 6.73 -12.37 -15.49
CA THR A 92 7.35 -13.39 -16.34
C THR A 92 6.48 -13.69 -17.56
N TRP A 93 5.16 -13.76 -17.41
CA TRP A 93 4.23 -13.91 -18.53
C TRP A 93 4.28 -12.73 -19.52
N LEU A 94 4.57 -11.52 -19.04
CA LEU A 94 4.83 -10.34 -19.87
C LEU A 94 6.23 -10.31 -20.50
N GLY A 95 7.08 -11.30 -20.22
CA GLY A 95 8.44 -11.40 -20.74
C GLY A 95 9.50 -10.67 -19.92
N TRP A 96 9.19 -10.25 -18.69
CA TRP A 96 10.18 -9.67 -17.79
C TRP A 96 11.04 -10.75 -17.13
N ALA A 97 12.31 -10.46 -16.94
CA ALA A 97 13.19 -11.33 -16.17
C ALA A 97 12.76 -11.33 -14.69
N ASP A 98 12.80 -12.51 -14.05
CA ASP A 98 12.27 -12.72 -12.68
C ASP A 98 13.00 -11.85 -11.63
N ASP A 99 14.28 -11.55 -11.85
CA ASP A 99 15.08 -10.65 -11.01
C ASP A 99 14.62 -9.19 -11.09
N ARG A 100 13.79 -8.84 -12.08
CA ARG A 100 13.26 -7.49 -12.25
C ARG A 100 11.89 -7.29 -11.60
N VAL A 101 11.25 -8.32 -11.06
CA VAL A 101 9.86 -8.23 -10.59
C VAL A 101 9.75 -8.43 -9.09
N GLY A 102 9.30 -7.38 -8.41
CA GLY A 102 9.18 -7.31 -6.97
C GLY A 102 7.76 -7.00 -6.51
N ALA A 103 7.64 -6.70 -5.22
CA ALA A 103 6.40 -6.30 -4.57
C ALA A 103 6.70 -5.30 -3.45
N GLY A 104 5.68 -4.57 -3.03
CA GLY A 104 5.74 -3.69 -1.88
C GLY A 104 4.35 -3.30 -1.38
N HIS A 105 4.33 -2.35 -0.45
CA HIS A 105 3.11 -1.90 0.23
C HIS A 105 2.93 -0.40 0.14
N ASP A 106 1.68 0.07 0.21
CA ASP A 106 1.34 1.50 0.30
C ASP A 106 2.01 2.36 -0.78
N ALA A 107 2.03 1.86 -2.02
CA ALA A 107 2.66 2.48 -3.18
C ALA A 107 4.18 2.68 -3.05
N THR A 108 4.82 1.90 -2.18
CA THR A 108 6.28 1.83 -2.05
C THR A 108 6.82 0.50 -2.58
N CYS A 109 8.09 0.49 -2.97
CA CYS A 109 8.74 -0.72 -3.46
C CYS A 109 9.95 -1.06 -2.60
N TYR A 110 10.05 -2.33 -2.23
CA TYR A 110 11.18 -2.85 -1.48
C TYR A 110 11.96 -3.85 -2.34
N PRO A 111 13.29 -3.91 -2.18
CA PRO A 111 14.07 -4.99 -2.74
C PRO A 111 13.53 -6.34 -2.27
N ILE A 112 13.58 -7.32 -3.16
CA ILE A 112 13.07 -8.69 -2.95
C ILE A 112 13.71 -9.39 -1.73
N ASP A 113 14.89 -8.94 -1.28
CA ASP A 113 15.73 -9.60 -0.28
C ASP A 113 16.21 -8.68 0.87
N ALA A 114 15.51 -7.55 1.12
CA ALA A 114 15.86 -6.64 2.23
C ALA A 114 15.38 -7.17 3.61
#